data_AF-A0A0F9V2G2-F1
#
_entry.id   AF-A0A0F9V2G2-F1
#
_cell.length_a   1.000
_cell.length_b   1.000
_cell.length_c   1.000
_cell.angle_alpha   90.00
_cell.angle_beta   90.00
_cell.angle_gamma   90.00
#
_symmetry.space_group_name_H-M   'P 1'
#
loop_
_entity.id
_entity.type
_entity.pdbx_description
1 polymer ?
#
loop_
_entity_poly.entity_id
_entity_poly.type
_entity_poly.pdbx_seq_one_letter_code
_entity_poly.pdbx_strand_id
1 'polypeptide(L)'
;MNEENKNQKIEWGLPSIGIPSEVLFNPFLTHTEKMLFGFIRNMSMTKKGCWASNKYLGALLGVKSQTISNGVANLKKYAYVKVIFEGDKKLTQEKKRRIFINNDYQNLYRSLVEEFHEVYNKADETLLIKLGGAINELIYGYKITNSKDVIKDEIKISNELDIAKLTSTKLLEPEIFNKETQIAYSYWLSFKNTPNHRASKVRNEALKDLDLFIKKYDLRTVKKAMNVYNSLLENPFIMITKNAPFKIGLNEFFKWGKYSKSSLSKWKDNPVANIKSWFDVCLLGTEEAERIMTKISKDDNPKITKKLKKEFDNRIEKIRNPEPRDENAFISTSRYIIEFLKTNNKFLRIDAVEKRNPVLFVPYLYDYLKDNQNGNKQHPGWFTNDYFYDNFPVWMIKKGHMTESRKVKRR
;
A
#
# COMPACT_ATOMS: atom_id res chain seq x y z
N MET A 1 5.85 10.66 -54.89
CA MET A 1 4.95 11.50 -54.08
C MET A 1 3.62 11.46 -54.82
N ASN A 2 2.66 10.65 -54.39
CA ASN A 2 1.41 10.42 -55.12
C ASN A 2 0.25 11.17 -54.45
N GLU A 3 -0.56 11.82 -55.28
CA GLU A 3 -1.53 12.89 -55.00
C GLU A 3 -2.92 12.43 -54.50
N GLU A 4 -3.06 11.25 -53.87
CA GLU A 4 -4.40 10.71 -53.52
C GLU A 4 -4.88 10.99 -52.07
N ASN A 5 -4.28 11.93 -51.33
CA ASN A 5 -4.69 12.23 -49.94
C ASN A 5 -5.22 13.66 -49.71
N LYS A 6 -5.91 14.24 -50.71
CA LYS A 6 -6.63 15.51 -50.55
C LYS A 6 -8.13 15.29 -50.76
N ASN A 7 -8.83 14.81 -49.72
CA ASN A 7 -10.26 15.03 -49.42
C ASN A 7 -10.89 13.87 -48.63
N GLN A 8 -10.41 13.60 -47.41
CA GLN A 8 -11.31 13.05 -46.39
C GLN A 8 -11.83 14.20 -45.54
N LYS A 9 -13.02 14.66 -45.90
CA LYS A 9 -13.83 15.60 -45.13
C LYS A 9 -14.05 14.95 -43.75
N ILE A 10 -13.50 15.54 -42.69
CA ILE A 10 -13.68 15.05 -41.32
C ILE A 10 -15.16 15.28 -40.97
N GLU A 11 -15.97 14.22 -41.02
CA GLU A 11 -17.30 14.23 -40.41
C GLU A 11 -17.16 14.59 -38.93
N TRP A 12 -17.93 15.57 -38.48
CA TRP A 12 -17.91 16.07 -37.12
C TRP A 12 -18.44 14.99 -36.17
N GLY A 13 -17.53 14.36 -35.44
CA GLY A 13 -17.83 13.42 -34.37
C GLY A 13 -16.55 12.74 -33.90
N LEU A 14 -16.12 12.97 -32.66
CA LEU A 14 -15.09 12.13 -32.06
C LEU A 14 -15.67 10.71 -31.94
N PRO A 15 -14.99 9.67 -32.45
CA PRO A 15 -15.48 8.31 -32.31
C PRO A 15 -15.62 7.96 -30.82
N SER A 16 -16.70 7.27 -30.44
CA SER A 16 -16.91 6.83 -29.07
C SER A 16 -15.67 6.14 -28.52
N ILE A 17 -15.22 6.56 -27.33
CA ILE A 17 -14.00 6.02 -26.71
C ILE A 17 -14.41 4.93 -25.74
N GLY A 18 -14.17 3.68 -26.12
CA GLY A 18 -14.31 2.54 -25.23
C GLY A 18 -13.06 2.37 -24.36
N ILE A 19 -13.21 2.42 -23.04
CA ILE A 19 -12.16 2.07 -22.08
C ILE A 19 -12.51 0.68 -21.51
N PRO A 20 -11.76 -0.38 -21.87
CA PRO A 20 -11.98 -1.72 -21.34
C PRO A 20 -11.78 -1.77 -19.82
N SER A 21 -12.50 -2.65 -19.12
CA SER A 21 -12.41 -2.83 -17.66
C SER A 21 -10.97 -3.07 -17.19
N GLU A 22 -10.19 -3.83 -17.96
CA GLU A 22 -8.77 -4.13 -17.71
C GLU A 22 -7.90 -2.89 -17.65
N VAL A 23 -8.26 -1.85 -18.41
CA VAL A 23 -7.57 -0.56 -18.45
C VAL A 23 -8.15 0.37 -17.40
N LEU A 24 -9.49 0.41 -17.29
CA LEU A 24 -10.23 1.26 -16.35
C LEU A 24 -9.83 0.97 -14.90
N PHE A 25 -9.69 -0.31 -14.56
CA PHE A 25 -9.44 -0.77 -13.20
C PHE A 25 -7.96 -0.84 -12.83
N ASN A 26 -7.04 -0.58 -13.76
CA ASN A 26 -5.64 -0.48 -13.40
C ASN A 26 -5.38 0.80 -12.57
N PRO A 27 -4.95 0.70 -11.29
CA PRO A 27 -4.71 1.84 -10.41
C PRO A 27 -3.38 2.53 -10.69
N PHE A 28 -2.48 1.91 -11.46
CA PHE A 28 -1.20 2.48 -11.86
C PHE A 28 -1.28 3.29 -13.16
N LEU A 29 -2.44 3.30 -13.81
CA LEU A 29 -2.74 4.21 -14.91
C LEU A 29 -3.52 5.42 -14.41
N THR A 30 -3.06 6.60 -14.81
CA THR A 30 -3.79 7.85 -14.65
C THR A 30 -5.03 7.88 -15.54
N HIS A 31 -6.02 8.73 -15.20
CA HIS A 31 -7.20 8.93 -16.04
C HIS A 31 -6.82 9.35 -17.48
N THR A 32 -5.81 10.22 -17.63
CA THR A 32 -5.29 10.63 -18.93
C THR A 32 -4.74 9.45 -19.73
N GLU A 33 -4.02 8.52 -19.08
CA GLU A 33 -3.48 7.31 -19.75
C GLU A 33 -4.59 6.34 -20.17
N LYS A 34 -5.64 6.20 -19.36
CA LYS A 34 -6.82 5.38 -19.69
C LYS A 34 -7.55 5.93 -20.91
N MET A 35 -7.74 7.24 -20.98
CA MET A 35 -8.32 7.90 -22.15
C MET A 35 -7.40 7.79 -23.38
N LEU A 36 -6.10 7.99 -23.19
CA LEU A 36 -5.09 7.84 -24.23
C LEU A 36 -5.10 6.44 -24.84
N PHE A 37 -5.24 5.39 -24.03
CA PHE A 37 -5.41 4.03 -24.54
C PHE A 37 -6.64 3.91 -25.45
N GLY A 38 -7.78 4.48 -25.05
CA GLY A 38 -9.00 4.46 -25.86
C GLY A 38 -8.82 5.14 -27.22
N PHE A 39 -8.14 6.30 -27.27
CA PHE A 39 -7.79 6.95 -28.53
C PHE A 39 -6.83 6.10 -29.39
N ILE A 40 -5.79 5.53 -28.78
CA ILE A 40 -4.84 4.64 -29.48
C ILE A 40 -5.58 3.43 -30.03
N ARG A 41 -6.53 2.86 -29.28
CA ARG A 41 -7.33 1.69 -29.70
C ARG A 41 -8.16 2.02 -30.92
N ASN A 42 -8.88 3.13 -30.92
CA ASN A 42 -9.67 3.59 -32.07
C ASN A 42 -8.78 3.82 -33.30
N MET A 43 -7.59 4.40 -33.11
CA MET A 43 -6.64 4.66 -34.22
C MET A 43 -5.82 3.43 -34.64
N SER A 44 -5.81 2.36 -33.85
CA SER A 44 -5.13 1.09 -34.15
C SER A 44 -6.05 0.05 -34.80
N MET A 45 -7.29 0.41 -35.16
CA MET A 45 -8.23 -0.51 -35.82
C MET A 45 -7.78 -0.97 -37.21
N THR A 46 -6.78 -0.30 -37.80
CA THR A 46 -6.15 -0.74 -39.06
C THR A 46 -4.94 -1.63 -38.79
N LYS A 47 -4.63 -2.56 -39.70
CA LYS A 47 -3.43 -3.44 -39.60
C LYS A 47 -2.10 -2.69 -39.50
N LYS A 48 -2.09 -1.37 -39.75
CA LYS A 48 -0.88 -0.51 -39.69
C LYS A 48 -0.62 0.07 -38.29
N GLY A 49 -1.51 -0.15 -37.33
CA GLY A 49 -1.41 0.41 -35.98
C GLY A 49 -1.67 1.93 -35.95
N CYS A 50 -1.71 2.49 -34.75
CA CYS A 50 -1.87 3.93 -34.55
C CYS A 50 -0.62 4.68 -35.04
N TRP A 51 -0.85 5.58 -35.99
CA TRP A 51 0.15 6.45 -36.62
C TRP A 51 0.25 7.83 -35.95
N ALA A 52 -0.67 8.15 -35.03
CA ALA A 52 -0.80 9.49 -34.48
C ALA A 52 0.44 9.95 -33.72
N SER A 53 0.82 11.22 -33.96
CA SER A 53 1.94 11.86 -33.25
C SER A 53 1.54 12.24 -31.82
N ASN A 54 2.54 12.41 -30.95
CA ASN A 54 2.30 12.90 -29.59
C ASN A 54 1.63 14.29 -29.58
N LYS A 55 1.94 15.13 -30.57
CA LYS A 55 1.32 16.46 -30.72
C LYS A 55 -0.17 16.34 -31.02
N TYR A 56 -0.54 15.44 -31.92
CA TYR A 56 -1.93 15.22 -32.30
C TYR A 56 -2.76 14.64 -31.14
N LEU A 57 -2.26 13.59 -30.49
CA LEU A 57 -2.91 12.99 -29.31
C LEU A 57 -2.98 13.98 -28.13
N GLY A 58 -1.98 14.84 -27.97
CA GLY A 58 -1.94 15.89 -26.96
C GLY A 58 -3.03 16.93 -27.18
N ALA A 59 -3.22 17.35 -28.44
CA ALA A 59 -4.31 18.27 -28.80
C ALA A 59 -5.70 17.66 -28.52
N LEU A 60 -5.91 16.38 -28.85
CA LEU A 60 -7.18 15.68 -28.57
C LEU A 60 -7.50 15.58 -27.07
N LEU A 61 -6.48 15.39 -26.23
CA LEU A 61 -6.62 15.21 -24.79
C LEU A 61 -6.46 16.50 -23.97
N GLY A 62 -6.15 17.64 -24.61
CA GLY A 62 -5.86 18.90 -23.92
C GLY A 62 -4.57 18.86 -23.07
N VAL A 63 -3.57 18.08 -23.48
CA VAL A 63 -2.31 17.91 -22.74
C VAL A 63 -1.07 18.12 -23.62
N LYS A 64 0.09 18.36 -23.00
CA LYS A 64 1.36 18.53 -23.71
C LYS A 64 1.83 17.22 -24.35
N SER A 65 2.56 17.31 -25.47
CA SER A 65 3.17 16.15 -26.14
C SER A 65 4.03 15.27 -25.21
N GLN A 66 4.68 15.88 -24.22
CA GLN A 66 5.47 15.15 -23.22
C GLN A 66 4.60 14.23 -22.35
N THR A 67 3.41 14.70 -21.96
CA THR A 67 2.44 13.90 -21.19
C THR A 67 2.00 12.68 -22.00
N ILE A 68 1.77 12.84 -23.30
CA ILE A 68 1.48 11.71 -24.19
C ILE A 68 2.65 10.75 -24.29
N SER A 69 3.88 11.26 -24.41
CA SER A 69 5.08 10.42 -24.46
C SER A 69 5.20 9.54 -23.21
N ASN A 70 5.03 10.14 -22.03
CA ASN A 70 5.04 9.44 -20.75
C ASN A 70 3.90 8.42 -20.67
N GLY A 71 2.69 8.80 -21.11
CA GLY A 71 1.55 7.90 -21.10
C GLY A 71 1.71 6.70 -22.02
N VAL A 72 2.23 6.88 -23.24
CA VAL A 72 2.57 5.78 -24.15
C VAL A 72 3.64 4.87 -23.54
N ALA A 73 4.65 5.45 -22.86
CA ALA A 73 5.67 4.68 -22.18
C ALA A 73 5.10 3.83 -21.04
N ASN A 74 4.16 4.37 -20.26
CA ASN A 74 3.47 3.63 -19.20
C ASN A 74 2.53 2.55 -19.76
N LEU A 75 1.76 2.84 -20.81
CA LEU A 75 0.94 1.84 -21.49
C LEU A 75 1.80 0.70 -22.08
N LYS A 76 2.99 1.01 -22.60
CA LYS A 76 3.96 0.00 -23.05
C LYS A 76 4.51 -0.81 -21.87
N LYS A 77 4.91 -0.14 -20.79
CA LYS A 77 5.43 -0.76 -19.56
C LYS A 77 4.44 -1.75 -18.95
N TYR A 78 3.15 -1.43 -18.98
CA TYR A 78 2.06 -2.29 -18.53
C TYR A 78 1.44 -3.10 -19.67
N ALA A 79 2.16 -3.31 -20.77
CA ALA A 79 1.78 -4.24 -21.83
C ALA A 79 0.38 -4.02 -22.44
N TYR A 80 -0.18 -2.82 -22.37
CA TYR A 80 -1.41 -2.48 -23.09
C TYR A 80 -1.13 -2.20 -24.57
N VAL A 81 0.08 -1.73 -24.88
CA VAL A 81 0.49 -1.40 -26.24
C VAL A 81 1.90 -1.89 -26.57
N LYS A 82 2.15 -2.18 -27.85
CA LYS A 82 3.47 -2.41 -28.44
C LYS A 82 3.84 -1.20 -29.30
N VAL A 83 5.08 -0.72 -29.18
CA VAL A 83 5.57 0.43 -29.95
C VAL A 83 6.69 -0.05 -30.87
N ILE A 84 6.53 0.16 -32.17
CA ILE A 84 7.51 -0.19 -33.21
C ILE A 84 8.00 1.11 -33.86
N PHE A 85 9.30 1.19 -34.15
CA PHE A 85 9.89 2.29 -34.91
C PHE A 85 10.35 1.76 -36.26
N GLU A 86 9.71 2.22 -37.33
CA GLU A 86 10.07 1.92 -38.71
C GLU A 86 11.11 2.95 -39.20
N GLY A 87 12.20 2.47 -39.79
CA GLY A 87 13.24 3.32 -40.39
C GLY A 87 14.29 2.50 -41.14
N ASP A 88 14.56 2.90 -42.37
CA ASP A 88 15.61 2.33 -43.21
C ASP A 88 16.98 2.84 -42.76
N LYS A 89 18.00 1.98 -42.72
CA LYS A 89 19.35 2.33 -42.21
C LYS A 89 20.11 3.29 -43.13
N LYS A 90 19.55 3.68 -44.26
CA LYS A 90 20.16 4.59 -45.24
C LYS A 90 19.19 5.75 -45.51
N LEU A 91 19.68 6.97 -45.26
CA LEU A 91 19.08 8.27 -45.59
C LEU A 91 17.95 8.77 -44.66
N THR A 92 18.34 9.67 -43.73
CA THR A 92 17.68 10.94 -43.34
C THR A 92 16.15 11.09 -43.38
N GLN A 93 15.35 10.03 -43.20
CA GLN A 93 13.91 10.14 -42.95
C GLN A 93 13.57 9.85 -41.50
N GLU A 94 12.68 10.67 -40.94
CA GLU A 94 12.19 10.61 -39.57
C GLU A 94 11.72 9.20 -39.20
N LYS A 95 12.23 8.64 -38.10
CA LYS A 95 11.80 7.34 -37.55
C LYS A 95 10.28 7.35 -37.36
N LYS A 96 9.54 6.56 -38.14
CA LYS A 96 8.07 6.51 -38.04
C LYS A 96 7.66 5.57 -36.93
N ARG A 97 7.06 6.10 -35.87
CA ARG A 97 6.50 5.31 -34.77
C ARG A 97 5.15 4.73 -35.16
N ARG A 98 4.92 3.46 -34.83
CA ARG A 98 3.62 2.78 -34.86
C ARG A 98 3.31 2.19 -33.49
N ILE A 99 2.09 2.41 -33.01
CA ILE A 99 1.61 1.85 -31.74
C ILE A 99 0.53 0.82 -32.05
N PHE A 100 0.66 -0.38 -31.52
CA PHE A 100 -0.29 -1.47 -31.67
C PHE A 100 -0.89 -1.82 -30.31
N ILE A 101 -2.17 -2.18 -30.28
CA ILE A 101 -2.76 -2.77 -29.08
C ILE A 101 -2.16 -4.16 -28.86
N ASN A 102 -1.82 -4.48 -27.62
CA ASN A 102 -1.44 -5.84 -27.28
C ASN A 102 -2.67 -6.74 -27.21
N ASN A 103 -2.85 -7.67 -28.14
CA ASN A 103 -4.06 -8.49 -28.19
C ASN A 103 -4.30 -9.34 -26.92
N ASP A 104 -3.26 -9.62 -26.14
CA ASP A 104 -3.37 -10.44 -24.93
C ASP A 104 -3.75 -9.65 -23.67
N TYR A 105 -3.87 -8.31 -23.71
CA TYR A 105 -4.09 -7.50 -22.50
C TYR A 105 -5.34 -7.95 -21.72
N GLN A 106 -6.39 -8.42 -22.40
CA GLN A 106 -7.61 -8.89 -21.75
C GLN A 106 -7.36 -10.10 -20.85
N ASN A 107 -6.63 -11.09 -21.36
CA ASN A 107 -6.26 -12.28 -20.58
C ASN A 107 -5.28 -11.93 -19.45
N LEU A 108 -4.34 -11.02 -19.72
CA LEU A 108 -3.33 -10.60 -18.74
C LEU A 108 -3.91 -9.88 -17.53
N TYR A 109 -5.01 -9.17 -17.73
CA TYR A 109 -5.66 -8.37 -16.68
C TYR A 109 -7.01 -8.94 -16.27
N ARG A 110 -7.33 -10.17 -16.67
CA ARG A 110 -8.61 -10.82 -16.35
C ARG A 110 -8.83 -10.97 -14.85
N SER A 111 -7.83 -11.47 -14.11
CA SER A 111 -7.96 -11.65 -12.66
C SER A 111 -8.12 -10.32 -11.92
N LEU A 112 -7.53 -9.23 -12.43
CA LEU A 112 -7.75 -7.88 -11.92
C LEU A 112 -9.23 -7.49 -12.04
N VAL A 113 -9.85 -7.73 -13.19
CA VAL A 113 -11.27 -7.42 -13.42
C VAL A 113 -12.18 -8.29 -12.55
N GLU A 114 -11.89 -9.59 -12.45
CA GLU A 114 -12.63 -10.53 -11.58
C GLU A 114 -12.56 -10.11 -10.11
N GLU A 115 -11.37 -9.75 -9.62
CA GLU A 115 -11.20 -9.24 -8.26
C GLU A 115 -11.98 -7.93 -8.05
N PHE A 116 -11.91 -6.98 -9.00
CA PHE A 116 -12.71 -5.75 -8.94
C PHE A 116 -14.22 -6.00 -8.87
N HIS A 117 -14.73 -6.98 -9.61
CA HIS A 117 -16.15 -7.35 -9.53
C HIS A 117 -16.52 -7.95 -8.17
N GLU A 118 -15.66 -8.77 -7.57
CA GLU A 118 -15.86 -9.26 -6.21
C GLU A 118 -15.81 -8.13 -5.16
N VAL A 119 -14.90 -7.14 -5.35
CA VAL A 119 -14.74 -5.96 -4.49
C VAL A 119 -15.97 -5.07 -4.55
N TYR A 120 -16.45 -4.74 -5.76
CA TYR A 120 -17.56 -3.81 -5.95
C TYR A 120 -18.84 -4.29 -5.25
N ASN A 121 -19.03 -5.62 -5.17
CA ASN A 121 -20.14 -6.23 -4.46
C ASN A 121 -19.97 -6.26 -2.93
N LYS A 122 -18.80 -5.90 -2.40
CA LYS A 122 -18.44 -5.93 -0.97
C LYS A 122 -17.64 -4.67 -0.60
N ALA A 123 -18.30 -3.51 -0.59
CA ALA A 123 -17.65 -2.21 -0.40
C ALA A 123 -16.86 -2.10 0.93
N ASP A 124 -15.53 -2.24 0.90
CA ASP A 124 -14.62 -1.80 1.98
C ASP A 124 -13.19 -1.47 1.48
N GLU A 125 -12.55 -0.50 2.14
CA GLU A 125 -11.29 0.21 1.84
C GLU A 125 -10.05 -0.69 1.91
N THR A 126 -10.12 -1.83 2.62
CA THR A 126 -9.04 -2.83 2.78
C THR A 126 -8.66 -3.54 1.47
N LEU A 127 -9.48 -3.44 0.42
CA LEU A 127 -9.29 -4.15 -0.85
C LEU A 127 -8.41 -3.42 -1.87
N LEU A 128 -8.22 -2.10 -1.78
CA LEU A 128 -7.28 -1.37 -2.65
C LEU A 128 -5.85 -1.90 -2.52
N ILE A 129 -5.48 -2.39 -1.33
CA ILE A 129 -4.20 -3.04 -1.05
C ILE A 129 -4.11 -4.41 -1.74
N LYS A 130 -5.20 -5.19 -1.79
CA LYS A 130 -5.24 -6.50 -2.46
C LYS A 130 -5.10 -6.37 -3.98
N LEU A 131 -5.82 -5.40 -4.56
CA LEU A 131 -5.74 -5.05 -5.98
C LEU A 131 -4.33 -4.64 -6.41
N GLY A 132 -3.63 -3.84 -5.62
CA GLY A 132 -2.22 -3.50 -5.87
C GLY A 132 -1.30 -4.72 -5.89
N GLY A 133 -1.56 -5.70 -5.02
CA GLY A 133 -0.83 -6.97 -4.95
C GLY A 133 -1.05 -7.84 -6.19
N ALA A 134 -2.30 -8.09 -6.57
CA ALA A 134 -2.64 -8.93 -7.73
C ALA A 134 -2.06 -8.39 -9.04
N ILE A 135 -2.08 -7.07 -9.23
CA ILE A 135 -1.55 -6.43 -10.43
C ILE A 135 -0.04 -6.58 -10.54
N ASN A 136 0.68 -6.49 -9.41
CA ASN A 136 2.11 -6.74 -9.40
C ASN A 136 2.44 -8.18 -9.79
N GLU A 137 1.63 -9.16 -9.39
CA GLU A 137 1.81 -10.57 -9.80
C GLU A 137 1.59 -10.77 -11.30
N LEU A 138 0.56 -10.15 -11.88
CA LEU A 138 0.27 -10.21 -13.32
C LEU A 138 1.38 -9.57 -14.17
N ILE A 139 1.81 -8.36 -13.79
CA ILE A 139 2.90 -7.65 -14.47
C ILE A 139 4.18 -8.48 -14.42
N TYR A 140 4.46 -9.10 -13.27
CA TYR A 140 5.66 -9.89 -13.08
C TYR A 140 5.63 -11.21 -13.88
N GLY A 141 4.50 -11.92 -13.90
CA GLY A 141 4.29 -13.10 -14.73
C GLY A 141 4.51 -12.80 -16.23
N TYR A 142 4.02 -11.65 -16.70
CA TYR A 142 4.17 -11.23 -18.10
C TYR A 142 5.61 -10.88 -18.49
N LYS A 143 6.36 -10.22 -17.59
CA LYS A 143 7.79 -9.94 -17.83
C LYS A 143 8.55 -11.23 -18.03
N ILE A 144 8.27 -12.26 -17.22
CA ILE A 144 8.92 -13.56 -17.33
C ILE A 144 8.61 -14.23 -18.67
N THR A 145 7.36 -14.17 -19.15
CA THR A 145 6.96 -14.81 -20.42
C THR A 145 7.51 -14.11 -21.66
N ASN A 146 7.73 -12.78 -21.61
CA ASN A 146 8.11 -11.98 -22.78
C ASN A 146 9.56 -11.45 -22.76
N SER A 147 10.39 -11.90 -21.81
CA SER A 147 11.81 -11.55 -21.69
C SER A 147 12.69 -11.82 -22.92
N LYS A 148 12.21 -12.52 -23.96
CA LYS A 148 13.00 -12.70 -25.21
C LYS A 148 12.95 -11.51 -26.17
N ASP A 149 11.89 -10.70 -26.13
CA ASP A 149 11.71 -9.55 -27.04
C ASP A 149 11.97 -8.20 -26.37
N VAL A 150 11.70 -8.07 -25.07
CA VAL A 150 11.95 -6.83 -24.31
C VAL A 150 13.46 -6.53 -24.20
N ILE A 151 14.29 -7.57 -24.08
CA ILE A 151 15.75 -7.45 -23.96
C ILE A 151 16.38 -6.95 -25.27
N LYS A 152 15.82 -7.27 -26.45
CA LYS A 152 16.40 -6.86 -27.75
C LYS A 152 16.16 -5.38 -28.09
N ASP A 153 15.03 -4.81 -27.67
CA ASP A 153 14.68 -3.41 -27.97
C ASP A 153 15.29 -2.42 -26.97
N GLU A 154 15.55 -2.82 -25.72
CA GLU A 154 16.28 -1.99 -24.75
C GLU A 154 17.77 -1.85 -25.11
N ILE A 155 18.41 -2.90 -25.64
CA ILE A 155 19.83 -2.89 -26.06
C ILE A 155 20.12 -1.86 -27.18
N LYS A 156 19.11 -1.46 -27.97
CA LYS A 156 19.32 -0.58 -29.13
C LYS A 156 19.15 0.92 -28.84
N ILE A 157 18.54 1.29 -27.71
CA ILE A 157 18.24 2.69 -27.37
C ILE A 157 19.16 3.21 -26.24
N SER A 158 19.81 2.33 -25.47
CA SER A 158 20.64 2.70 -24.31
C SER A 158 22.14 2.83 -24.59
N ASN A 159 22.59 2.71 -25.84
CA ASN A 159 24.01 2.42 -26.13
C ASN A 159 25.02 3.57 -26.01
N GLU A 160 24.67 4.77 -25.55
CA GLU A 160 25.71 5.83 -25.46
C GLU A 160 25.81 6.63 -24.16
N LEU A 161 24.92 6.53 -23.17
CA LEU A 161 25.00 7.49 -22.05
C LEU A 161 24.91 7.00 -20.60
N ASP A 162 24.68 5.72 -20.27
CA ASP A 162 24.67 5.34 -18.84
C ASP A 162 25.07 3.89 -18.50
N ILE A 163 25.54 3.09 -19.48
CA ILE A 163 25.91 1.68 -19.24
C ILE A 163 27.12 1.56 -18.28
N ALA A 164 28.02 2.54 -18.23
CA ALA A 164 29.17 2.51 -17.31
C ALA A 164 28.78 2.67 -15.83
N LYS A 165 27.60 3.22 -15.52
CA LYS A 165 27.11 3.40 -14.13
C LYS A 165 26.13 2.30 -13.68
N LEU A 166 25.41 1.68 -14.61
CA LEU A 166 24.43 0.60 -14.32
C LEU A 166 25.03 -0.82 -14.34
N THR A 167 26.23 -1.03 -14.88
CA THR A 167 26.90 -2.34 -15.00
C THR A 167 27.51 -2.89 -13.70
N SER A 168 27.35 -2.23 -12.55
CA SER A 168 27.75 -2.82 -11.25
C SER A 168 26.71 -3.78 -10.66
N THR A 169 25.50 -3.85 -11.22
CA THR A 169 24.48 -4.87 -10.89
C THR A 169 24.40 -5.92 -11.98
N LYS A 170 25.35 -6.88 -11.98
CA LYS A 170 25.21 -8.18 -12.66
C LYS A 170 23.82 -8.75 -12.31
N LEU A 171 22.95 -8.86 -13.32
CA LEU A 171 21.80 -9.76 -13.29
C LEU A 171 22.31 -11.16 -12.89
N LEU A 172 21.58 -11.82 -12.00
CA LEU A 172 21.92 -13.13 -11.44
C LEU A 172 22.19 -14.12 -12.58
N GLU A 173 23.34 -14.79 -12.55
CA GLU A 173 23.59 -15.93 -13.43
C GLU A 173 22.55 -17.02 -13.07
N PRO A 174 21.70 -17.45 -14.04
CA PRO A 174 20.48 -18.21 -13.78
C PRO A 174 20.68 -19.64 -13.26
N GLU A 175 21.92 -20.08 -13.03
CA GLU A 175 22.26 -21.49 -12.83
C GLU A 175 22.32 -21.96 -11.36
N ILE A 176 22.25 -21.07 -10.37
CA ILE A 176 22.53 -21.46 -8.95
C ILE A 176 21.26 -21.58 -8.07
N PHE A 177 20.18 -20.85 -8.36
CA PHE A 177 19.00 -20.78 -7.49
C PHE A 177 17.71 -21.07 -8.24
N ASN A 178 16.76 -21.73 -7.58
CA ASN A 178 15.50 -22.15 -8.19
C ASN A 178 14.65 -20.94 -8.67
N LYS A 179 13.73 -21.18 -9.61
CA LYS A 179 12.88 -20.14 -10.21
C LYS A 179 12.09 -19.36 -9.15
N GLU A 180 11.49 -20.04 -8.17
CA GLU A 180 10.69 -19.40 -7.11
C GLU A 180 11.53 -18.49 -6.20
N THR A 181 12.77 -18.86 -5.90
CA THR A 181 13.72 -18.03 -5.16
C THR A 181 14.01 -16.73 -5.92
N GLN A 182 14.22 -16.81 -7.24
CA GLN A 182 14.42 -15.62 -8.08
C GLN A 182 13.17 -14.74 -8.12
N ILE A 183 11.98 -15.36 -8.15
CA ILE A 183 10.68 -14.67 -8.09
C ILE A 183 10.54 -13.92 -6.76
N ALA A 184 10.72 -14.60 -5.63
CA ALA A 184 10.60 -14.00 -4.30
C ALA A 184 11.66 -12.90 -4.06
N TYR A 185 12.89 -13.07 -4.55
CA TYR A 185 13.93 -12.05 -4.45
C TYR A 185 13.57 -10.80 -5.24
N SER A 186 13.09 -10.97 -6.48
CA SER A 186 12.61 -9.86 -7.31
C SER A 186 11.42 -9.14 -6.67
N TYR A 187 10.54 -9.91 -6.04
CA TYR A 187 9.40 -9.38 -5.30
C TYR A 187 9.83 -8.50 -4.12
N TRP A 188 10.78 -8.97 -3.32
CA TRP A 188 11.37 -8.17 -2.23
C TRP A 188 11.96 -6.84 -2.72
N LEU A 189 12.73 -6.87 -3.81
CA LEU A 189 13.33 -5.66 -4.40
C LEU A 189 12.32 -4.65 -4.94
N SER A 190 11.06 -5.06 -5.15
CA SER A 190 10.01 -4.14 -5.60
C SER A 190 9.50 -3.21 -4.49
N PHE A 191 9.81 -3.50 -3.23
CA PHE A 191 9.39 -2.71 -2.09
C PHE A 191 10.19 -1.40 -1.99
N LYS A 192 9.47 -0.28 -1.87
CA LYS A 192 10.08 1.06 -1.78
C LYS A 192 10.91 1.25 -0.50
N ASN A 193 10.52 0.55 0.58
CA ASN A 193 11.03 0.80 1.92
C ASN A 193 12.12 -0.17 2.37
N THR A 194 12.53 -1.15 1.56
CA THR A 194 13.54 -2.15 1.97
C THR A 194 14.97 -1.76 1.58
N PRO A 195 15.98 -2.02 2.43
CA PRO A 195 17.39 -1.86 2.08
C PRO A 195 17.81 -2.77 0.93
N ASN A 196 18.55 -2.23 -0.04
CA ASN A 196 19.17 -3.00 -1.11
C ASN A 196 20.48 -3.66 -0.65
N HIS A 197 20.71 -4.92 -1.08
CA HIS A 197 21.97 -5.62 -0.83
C HIS A 197 23.09 -5.08 -1.73
N ARG A 198 23.93 -4.19 -1.18
CA ARG A 198 25.05 -3.58 -1.92
C ARG A 198 26.23 -4.53 -2.13
N ALA A 199 26.53 -5.42 -1.18
CA ALA A 199 27.64 -6.37 -1.28
C ALA A 199 27.21 -7.72 -1.88
N SER A 200 28.00 -8.26 -2.81
CA SER A 200 27.76 -9.55 -3.47
C SER A 200 27.65 -10.71 -2.48
N LYS A 201 28.52 -10.76 -1.47
CA LYS A 201 28.49 -11.78 -0.41
C LYS A 201 27.17 -11.77 0.36
N VAL A 202 26.73 -10.60 0.80
CA VAL A 202 25.46 -10.42 1.56
C VAL A 202 24.27 -10.82 0.70
N ARG A 203 24.29 -10.47 -0.59
CA ARG A 203 23.27 -10.87 -1.56
C ARG A 203 23.19 -12.40 -1.70
N ASN A 204 24.32 -13.07 -1.87
CA ASN A 204 24.37 -14.53 -2.03
C ASN A 204 23.92 -15.26 -0.77
N GLU A 205 24.27 -14.76 0.42
CA GLU A 205 23.77 -15.29 1.68
C GLU A 205 22.25 -15.13 1.82
N ALA A 206 21.71 -13.94 1.48
CA ALA A 206 20.27 -13.69 1.47
C ALA A 206 19.51 -14.64 0.53
N LEU A 207 20.07 -14.91 -0.65
CA LEU A 207 19.48 -15.82 -1.63
C LEU A 207 19.53 -17.28 -1.17
N LYS A 208 20.60 -17.70 -0.49
CA LYS A 208 20.68 -19.04 0.12
C LYS A 208 19.63 -19.22 1.21
N ASP A 209 19.46 -18.22 2.09
CA ASP A 209 18.43 -18.28 3.13
C ASP A 209 17.02 -18.30 2.51
N LEU A 210 16.78 -17.45 1.50
CA LEU A 210 15.51 -17.43 0.78
C LEU A 210 15.21 -18.78 0.12
N ASP A 211 16.19 -19.42 -0.53
CA ASP A 211 16.03 -20.72 -1.18
C ASP A 211 15.68 -21.82 -0.16
N LEU A 212 16.33 -21.80 1.01
CA LEU A 212 16.00 -22.71 2.12
C LEU A 212 14.56 -22.49 2.62
N PHE A 213 14.13 -21.25 2.76
CA PHE A 213 12.78 -20.93 3.23
C PHE A 213 11.71 -21.23 2.18
N ILE A 214 11.97 -21.03 0.89
CA ILE A 214 11.07 -21.42 -0.21
C ILE A 214 10.89 -22.95 -0.27
N LYS A 215 11.93 -23.72 0.05
CA LYS A 215 11.81 -25.19 0.19
C LYS A 215 10.96 -25.61 1.38
N LYS A 216 10.95 -24.81 2.45
CA LYS A 216 10.20 -25.09 3.69
C LYS A 216 8.77 -24.55 3.67
N TYR A 217 8.56 -23.41 3.01
CA TYR A 217 7.31 -22.68 2.90
C TYR A 217 7.10 -22.33 1.44
N ASP A 218 5.91 -22.57 0.91
CA ASP A 218 5.60 -22.26 -0.48
C ASP A 218 5.80 -20.76 -0.80
N LEU A 219 6.02 -20.45 -2.08
CA LEU A 219 6.25 -19.08 -2.58
C LEU A 219 5.16 -18.09 -2.13
N ARG A 220 3.89 -18.52 -2.08
CA ARG A 220 2.78 -17.65 -1.68
C ARG A 220 2.87 -17.29 -0.20
N THR A 221 3.19 -18.24 0.66
CA THR A 221 3.42 -18.01 2.10
C THR A 221 4.59 -17.05 2.32
N VAL A 222 5.70 -17.24 1.60
CA VAL A 222 6.86 -16.33 1.72
C VAL A 222 6.52 -14.92 1.29
N LYS A 223 5.85 -14.75 0.14
CA LYS A 223 5.40 -13.44 -0.35
C LYS A 223 4.40 -12.77 0.59
N LYS A 224 3.50 -13.55 1.22
CA LYS A 224 2.55 -13.02 2.22
C LYS A 224 3.30 -12.44 3.42
N ALA A 225 4.29 -13.15 3.97
CA ALA A 225 5.11 -12.65 5.06
C ALA A 225 5.90 -11.39 4.65
N MET A 226 6.46 -11.36 3.45
CA MET A 226 7.14 -10.19 2.90
C MET A 226 6.21 -8.97 2.78
N ASN A 227 4.94 -9.17 2.39
CA ASN A 227 3.94 -8.10 2.34
C ASN A 227 3.60 -7.55 3.71
N VAL A 228 3.42 -8.43 4.70
CA VAL A 228 3.21 -8.01 6.08
C VAL A 228 4.37 -7.14 6.55
N TYR A 229 5.62 -7.56 6.30
CA TYR A 229 6.79 -6.74 6.62
C TYR A 229 6.76 -5.38 5.93
N ASN A 230 6.46 -5.32 4.63
CA ASN A 230 6.40 -4.06 3.90
C ASN A 230 5.29 -3.13 4.45
N SER A 231 4.11 -3.67 4.81
CA SER A 231 3.05 -2.86 5.44
C SER A 231 3.45 -2.35 6.82
N LEU A 232 4.19 -3.15 7.59
CA LEU A 232 4.71 -2.73 8.90
C LEU A 232 5.66 -1.52 8.76
N LEU A 233 6.47 -1.46 7.71
CA LEU A 233 7.35 -0.31 7.45
C LEU A 233 6.58 0.98 7.12
N GLU A 234 5.30 0.89 6.75
CA GLU A 234 4.43 2.05 6.51
C GLU A 234 3.71 2.51 7.79
N ASN A 235 3.70 1.69 8.85
CA ASN A 235 3.03 2.03 10.10
C ASN A 235 3.86 3.06 10.90
N PRO A 236 3.30 4.26 11.20
CA PRO A 236 4.02 5.33 11.86
C PRO A 236 4.40 5.02 13.31
N PHE A 237 3.73 4.06 13.96
CA PHE A 237 4.01 3.62 15.32
C PHE A 237 5.11 2.57 15.40
N ILE A 238 5.44 1.93 14.26
CA ILE A 238 6.61 1.06 14.16
C ILE A 238 7.80 2.00 14.10
N MET A 239 8.27 2.34 15.30
CA MET A 239 9.36 3.25 15.55
C MET A 239 10.60 2.83 14.75
N ILE A 240 10.78 3.36 13.55
CA ILE A 240 12.08 3.63 12.97
C ILE A 240 12.60 4.89 13.68
N THR A 241 12.78 4.84 15.01
CA THR A 241 13.57 5.89 15.65
C THR A 241 14.98 5.85 15.05
N LYS A 242 15.73 6.95 15.10
CA LYS A 242 17.11 7.04 14.57
C LYS A 242 18.04 5.90 15.06
N ASN A 243 17.65 5.17 16.11
CA ASN A 243 18.38 4.07 16.72
C ASN A 243 17.66 2.71 16.63
N ALA A 244 16.62 2.57 15.80
CA ALA A 244 15.79 1.37 15.79
C ALA A 244 16.28 0.32 14.77
N PRO A 245 16.55 -0.93 15.21
CA PRO A 245 17.13 -2.00 14.37
C PRO A 245 16.14 -2.63 13.36
N PHE A 246 15.04 -1.95 13.02
CA PHE A 246 13.85 -2.60 12.44
C PHE A 246 13.74 -2.52 10.93
N LYS A 247 14.50 -1.63 10.27
CA LYS A 247 14.63 -1.65 8.81
C LYS A 247 15.76 -2.59 8.41
N ILE A 248 15.39 -3.82 8.13
CA ILE A 248 16.31 -4.90 7.77
C ILE A 248 16.26 -5.22 6.27
N GLY A 249 17.38 -5.73 5.75
CA GLY A 249 17.44 -6.34 4.41
C GLY A 249 16.97 -7.80 4.43
N LEU A 250 16.84 -8.41 3.26
CA LEU A 250 16.39 -9.80 3.12
C LEU A 250 17.25 -10.80 3.90
N ASN A 251 18.57 -10.57 3.99
CA ASN A 251 19.51 -11.40 4.76
C ASN A 251 19.20 -11.45 6.26
N GLU A 252 18.50 -10.44 6.78
CA GLU A 252 18.08 -10.41 8.19
C GLU A 252 16.58 -10.72 8.37
N PHE A 253 15.84 -10.83 7.27
CA PHE A 253 14.40 -11.11 7.29
C PHE A 253 14.12 -12.51 7.82
N PHE A 254 14.90 -13.47 7.38
CA PHE A 254 14.77 -14.88 7.76
C PHE A 254 15.55 -15.27 9.02
N LYS A 255 16.47 -14.42 9.49
CA LYS A 255 17.28 -14.66 10.69
C LYS A 255 17.90 -13.37 11.21
N TRP A 256 17.99 -13.20 12.53
CA TRP A 256 18.68 -12.03 13.08
C TRP A 256 20.20 -12.07 12.84
N GLY A 257 20.77 -10.98 12.32
CA GLY A 257 22.21 -10.76 12.28
C GLY A 257 22.81 -10.56 13.68
N LYS A 258 24.13 -10.67 13.81
CA LYS A 258 24.86 -10.53 15.09
C LYS A 258 24.59 -9.17 15.76
N TYR A 259 24.58 -8.10 14.96
CA TYR A 259 24.28 -6.75 15.45
C TYR A 259 22.83 -6.63 15.91
N SER A 260 21.88 -7.07 15.09
CA SER A 260 20.45 -7.07 15.42
C SER A 260 20.17 -7.84 16.71
N LYS A 261 20.74 -9.05 16.89
CA LYS A 261 20.63 -9.79 18.16
C LYS A 261 21.15 -9.01 19.36
N SER A 262 22.32 -8.37 19.23
CA SER A 262 22.92 -7.59 20.32
C SER A 262 22.12 -6.33 20.68
N SER A 263 21.53 -5.68 19.68
CA SER A 263 20.64 -4.52 19.89
C SER A 263 19.33 -4.94 20.55
N LEU A 264 18.74 -6.06 20.09
CA LEU A 264 17.53 -6.64 20.64
C LEU A 264 17.70 -7.08 22.11
N SER A 265 18.85 -7.64 22.48
CA SER A 265 19.10 -8.07 23.87
C SER A 265 19.25 -6.93 24.88
N LYS A 266 19.54 -5.70 24.41
CA LYS A 266 19.71 -4.52 25.29
C LYS A 266 18.39 -3.87 25.68
N TRP A 267 17.29 -4.26 25.05
CA TRP A 267 15.96 -3.68 25.28
C TRP A 267 15.26 -4.45 26.41
N LYS A 268 15.16 -3.85 27.60
CA LYS A 268 14.59 -4.46 28.80
C LYS A 268 13.16 -4.99 28.60
N ASP A 269 12.39 -4.31 27.74
CA ASP A 269 11.03 -4.69 27.32
C ASP A 269 10.97 -4.96 25.81
N ASN A 270 11.88 -5.76 25.29
CA ASN A 270 11.93 -6.08 23.87
C ASN A 270 10.73 -6.98 23.48
N PRO A 271 9.77 -6.49 22.68
CA PRO A 271 8.62 -7.30 22.30
C PRO A 271 8.99 -8.48 21.39
N VAL A 272 10.20 -8.47 20.81
CA VAL A 272 10.72 -9.53 19.94
C VAL A 272 11.80 -10.39 20.61
N ALA A 273 11.95 -10.34 21.94
CA ALA A 273 12.98 -11.11 22.67
C ALA A 273 12.95 -12.63 22.38
N ASN A 274 11.74 -13.19 22.21
CA ASN A 274 11.53 -14.62 21.96
C ASN A 274 11.32 -14.97 20.48
N ILE A 275 11.53 -14.01 19.59
CA ILE A 275 11.25 -14.15 18.16
C ILE A 275 12.55 -14.46 17.43
N LYS A 276 12.53 -15.47 16.56
CA LYS A 276 13.73 -15.95 15.85
C LYS A 276 14.07 -15.13 14.60
N SER A 277 13.07 -14.52 13.96
CA SER A 277 13.24 -13.69 12.76
C SER A 277 12.02 -12.79 12.50
N TRP A 278 12.17 -11.79 11.63
CA TRP A 278 11.03 -11.01 11.12
C TRP A 278 10.03 -11.87 10.34
N PHE A 279 10.51 -12.85 9.61
CA PHE A 279 9.67 -13.80 8.90
C PHE A 279 8.68 -14.49 9.84
N ASP A 280 9.13 -14.96 11.02
CA ASP A 280 8.26 -15.62 11.99
C ASP A 280 7.19 -14.66 12.55
N VAL A 281 7.53 -13.38 12.77
CA VAL A 281 6.52 -12.36 13.17
C VAL A 281 5.49 -12.20 12.06
N CYS A 282 5.96 -12.06 10.83
CA CYS A 282 5.10 -11.77 9.69
C CYS A 282 4.18 -12.95 9.32
N LEU A 283 4.56 -14.18 9.68
CA LEU A 283 3.70 -15.36 9.53
C LEU A 283 2.46 -15.29 10.43
N LEU A 284 2.51 -14.56 11.55
CA LEU A 284 1.36 -14.37 12.45
C LEU A 284 0.27 -13.49 11.81
N GLY A 285 0.59 -12.77 10.74
CA GLY A 285 -0.29 -11.83 10.06
C GLY A 285 -0.11 -10.39 10.53
N THR A 286 -0.73 -9.44 9.80
CA THR A 286 -0.51 -8.00 10.00
C THR A 286 -0.87 -7.52 11.40
N GLU A 287 -2.07 -7.85 11.90
CA GLU A 287 -2.57 -7.36 13.19
C GLU A 287 -1.66 -7.79 14.35
N GLU A 288 -1.30 -9.08 14.41
CA GLU A 288 -0.45 -9.61 15.47
C GLU A 288 0.99 -9.12 15.36
N ALA A 289 1.51 -8.99 14.14
CA ALA A 289 2.82 -8.40 13.90
C ALA A 289 2.86 -6.93 14.33
N GLU A 290 1.84 -6.13 14.02
CA GLU A 290 1.72 -4.76 14.49
C GLU A 290 1.66 -4.69 16.01
N ARG A 291 0.85 -5.54 16.64
CA ARG A 291 0.73 -5.62 18.10
C ARG A 291 2.08 -5.85 18.78
N ILE A 292 2.85 -6.81 18.27
CA ILE A 292 4.19 -7.12 18.75
C ILE A 292 5.11 -5.91 18.52
N MET A 293 5.16 -5.38 17.31
CA MET A 293 6.17 -4.39 16.94
C MET A 293 5.90 -2.98 17.50
N THR A 294 4.64 -2.59 17.65
CA THR A 294 4.24 -1.25 18.12
C THR A 294 4.02 -1.18 19.63
N LYS A 295 3.80 -2.33 20.29
CA LYS A 295 3.24 -2.42 21.65
C LYS A 295 1.84 -1.81 21.79
N ILE A 296 1.12 -1.62 20.69
CA ILE A 296 -0.29 -1.24 20.70
C ILE A 296 -1.11 -2.49 21.05
N SER A 297 -2.04 -2.36 21.99
CA SER A 297 -2.92 -3.43 22.42
C SER A 297 -3.95 -3.75 21.33
N LYS A 298 -4.50 -4.97 21.35
CA LYS A 298 -5.63 -5.31 20.50
C LYS A 298 -6.84 -4.40 20.78
N ASP A 299 -7.42 -3.80 19.75
CA ASP A 299 -8.60 -2.96 19.88
C ASP A 299 -9.88 -3.75 19.60
N ASP A 300 -10.53 -4.21 20.68
CA ASP A 300 -11.79 -4.94 20.57
C ASP A 300 -12.99 -4.02 20.25
N ASN A 301 -12.81 -2.69 20.28
CA ASN A 301 -13.88 -1.69 20.10
C ASN A 301 -13.50 -0.56 19.12
N PRO A 302 -13.11 -0.88 17.87
CA PRO A 302 -12.49 0.07 16.94
C PRO A 302 -13.39 1.26 16.57
N LYS A 303 -14.71 1.08 16.55
CA LYS A 303 -15.66 2.18 16.28
C LYS A 303 -15.64 3.24 17.39
N ILE A 304 -15.52 2.82 18.65
CA ILE A 304 -15.45 3.72 19.81
C ILE A 304 -14.09 4.40 19.82
N THR A 305 -13.01 3.64 19.64
CA THR A 305 -11.63 4.18 19.58
C THR A 305 -11.49 5.23 18.47
N LYS A 306 -12.02 4.95 17.26
CA LYS A 306 -12.04 5.92 16.15
C LYS A 306 -12.82 7.20 16.50
N LYS A 307 -13.97 7.07 17.18
CA LYS A 307 -14.76 8.22 17.63
C LYS A 307 -14.03 9.02 18.72
N LEU A 308 -13.39 8.34 19.68
CA LEU A 308 -12.56 8.96 20.71
C LEU A 308 -11.47 9.83 20.07
N LYS A 309 -10.67 9.28 19.16
CA LYS A 309 -9.62 10.05 18.47
C LYS A 309 -10.16 11.26 17.72
N LYS A 310 -11.26 11.08 16.97
CA LYS A 310 -11.89 12.17 16.21
C LYS A 310 -12.35 13.30 17.13
N GLU A 311 -12.99 12.98 18.25
CA GLU A 311 -13.42 14.01 19.22
C GLU A 311 -12.22 14.64 19.94
N PHE A 312 -11.14 13.89 20.18
CA PHE A 312 -9.90 14.42 20.75
C PHE A 312 -9.31 15.51 19.85
N ASP A 313 -9.12 15.19 18.57
CA ASP A 313 -8.57 16.11 17.57
C ASP A 313 -9.46 17.36 17.40
N ASN A 314 -10.79 17.20 17.51
CA ASN A 314 -11.75 18.27 17.32
C ASN A 314 -11.89 19.20 18.53
N ARG A 315 -11.86 18.65 19.76
CA ARG A 315 -12.24 19.38 20.98
C ARG A 315 -11.05 19.78 21.86
N ILE A 316 -9.92 19.11 21.73
CA ILE A 316 -8.75 19.32 22.58
C ILE A 316 -7.60 19.88 21.76
N GLU A 317 -6.82 19.01 21.15
CA GLU A 317 -5.65 19.37 20.35
C GLU A 317 -5.28 18.17 19.49
N LYS A 318 -4.99 18.43 18.21
CA LYS A 318 -4.50 17.40 17.31
C LYS A 318 -3.13 16.91 17.77
N ILE A 319 -3.01 15.61 18.02
CA ILE A 319 -1.74 14.99 18.38
C ILE A 319 -0.86 14.94 17.12
N ARG A 320 0.16 15.79 17.06
CA ARG A 320 1.03 15.88 15.87
C ARG A 320 1.89 14.64 15.66
N ASN A 321 2.36 14.04 16.74
CA ASN A 321 3.22 12.84 16.75
C ASN A 321 2.66 11.83 17.76
N PRO A 322 1.65 11.04 17.38
CA PRO A 322 1.04 10.09 18.30
C PRO A 322 2.05 8.98 18.66
N GLU A 323 2.16 8.68 19.95
CA GLU A 323 2.96 7.59 20.48
C GLU A 323 2.10 6.34 20.71
N PRO A 324 2.68 5.12 20.75
CA PRO A 324 1.93 3.90 21.07
C PRO A 324 1.16 3.97 22.40
N ARG A 325 1.65 4.73 23.38
CA ARG A 325 0.94 4.95 24.66
C ARG A 325 -0.37 5.73 24.48
N ASP A 326 -0.43 6.63 23.50
CA ASP A 326 -1.60 7.47 23.21
C ASP A 326 -2.70 6.60 22.61
N GLU A 327 -2.29 5.76 21.67
CA GLU A 327 -3.15 4.76 21.05
C GLU A 327 -3.72 3.80 22.09
N ASN A 328 -2.86 3.26 22.96
CA ASN A 328 -3.26 2.39 24.06
C ASN A 328 -4.21 3.08 25.05
N ALA A 329 -4.06 4.39 25.27
CA ALA A 329 -4.96 5.13 26.13
C ALA A 329 -6.37 5.20 25.51
N PHE A 330 -6.50 5.46 24.21
CA PHE A 330 -7.80 5.42 23.53
C PHE A 330 -8.44 4.02 23.56
N ILE A 331 -7.65 2.97 23.32
CA ILE A 331 -8.13 1.58 23.38
C ILE A 331 -8.57 1.21 24.81
N SER A 332 -7.81 1.63 25.83
CA SER A 332 -8.19 1.38 27.23
C SER A 332 -9.48 2.13 27.60
N THR A 333 -9.62 3.36 27.10
CA THR A 333 -10.83 4.18 27.28
C THR A 333 -12.05 3.55 26.61
N SER A 334 -11.88 2.97 25.42
CA SER A 334 -12.99 2.29 24.73
C SER A 334 -13.49 1.07 25.51
N ARG A 335 -12.58 0.29 26.11
CA ARG A 335 -12.94 -0.80 27.04
C ARG A 335 -13.63 -0.29 28.30
N TYR A 336 -13.15 0.82 28.86
CA TYR A 336 -13.79 1.45 30.02
C TYR A 336 -15.24 1.84 29.71
N ILE A 337 -15.51 2.46 28.58
CA ILE A 337 -16.88 2.84 28.18
C ILE A 337 -17.81 1.62 28.17
N ILE A 338 -17.37 0.51 27.57
CA ILE A 338 -18.15 -0.74 27.52
C ILE A 338 -18.45 -1.26 28.93
N GLU A 339 -17.43 -1.39 29.79
CA GLU A 339 -17.61 -1.91 31.14
C GLU A 339 -18.41 -0.95 32.02
N PHE A 340 -18.25 0.36 31.84
CA PHE A 340 -19.01 1.39 32.54
C PHE A 340 -20.49 1.30 32.20
N LEU A 341 -20.84 1.24 30.91
CA LEU A 341 -22.22 1.09 30.45
C LEU A 341 -22.81 -0.22 30.96
N LYS A 342 -22.08 -1.34 30.85
CA LYS A 342 -22.52 -2.64 31.34
C LYS A 342 -22.81 -2.63 32.84
N THR A 343 -21.97 -1.96 33.63
CA THR A 343 -22.09 -1.91 35.10
C THR A 343 -23.18 -0.95 35.55
N ASN A 344 -23.36 0.18 34.86
CA ASN A 344 -24.18 1.31 35.31
C ASN A 344 -25.45 1.56 34.49
N ASN A 345 -25.77 0.73 33.49
CA ASN A 345 -26.89 0.93 32.56
C ASN A 345 -28.22 1.32 33.24
N LYS A 346 -28.55 0.66 34.35
CA LYS A 346 -29.80 0.90 35.10
C LYS A 346 -29.87 2.25 35.81
N PHE A 347 -28.73 2.91 36.03
CA PHE A 347 -28.66 4.19 36.74
C PHE A 347 -28.55 5.38 35.80
N LEU A 348 -28.26 5.14 34.52
CA LEU A 348 -28.13 6.19 33.51
C LEU A 348 -29.49 6.80 33.17
N ARG A 349 -29.56 8.13 33.15
CA ARG A 349 -30.71 8.94 32.72
C ARG A 349 -30.42 9.58 31.35
N ILE A 350 -29.99 8.74 30.41
CA ILE A 350 -29.71 9.12 29.02
C ILE A 350 -30.67 8.38 28.09
N ASP A 351 -30.72 8.76 26.82
CA ASP A 351 -31.64 8.18 25.84
C ASP A 351 -31.41 6.66 25.70
N ALA A 352 -32.48 5.89 25.48
CA ALA A 352 -32.38 4.45 25.26
C ALA A 352 -31.49 4.08 24.06
N VAL A 353 -31.43 4.94 23.03
CA VAL A 353 -30.55 4.83 21.88
C VAL A 353 -29.08 4.99 22.30
N GLU A 354 -28.79 5.96 23.17
CA GLU A 354 -27.45 6.19 23.71
C GLU A 354 -26.98 5.04 24.59
N LYS A 355 -27.88 4.47 25.40
CA LYS A 355 -27.59 3.26 26.21
C LYS A 355 -27.22 2.05 25.35
N ARG A 356 -27.83 1.92 24.16
CA ARG A 356 -27.61 0.80 23.24
C ARG A 356 -26.42 1.02 22.30
N ASN A 357 -25.94 2.25 22.16
CA ASN A 357 -24.83 2.59 21.27
C ASN A 357 -23.68 3.26 22.05
N PRO A 358 -22.69 2.48 22.52
CA PRO A 358 -21.54 2.99 23.26
C PRO A 358 -20.76 4.12 22.57
N VAL A 359 -20.83 4.23 21.24
CA VAL A 359 -20.18 5.32 20.49
C VAL A 359 -20.78 6.68 20.83
N LEU A 360 -22.10 6.73 21.11
CA LEU A 360 -22.79 7.95 21.52
C LEU A 360 -22.45 8.37 22.95
N PHE A 361 -21.75 7.52 23.70
CA PHE A 361 -21.30 7.86 25.05
C PHE A 361 -20.00 8.67 25.08
N VAL A 362 -19.23 8.66 23.99
CA VAL A 362 -17.94 9.36 23.87
C VAL A 362 -18.03 10.87 24.20
N PRO A 363 -19.03 11.64 23.73
CA PRO A 363 -19.14 13.07 24.04
C PRO A 363 -19.14 13.39 25.54
N TYR A 364 -19.78 12.57 26.39
CA TYR A 364 -19.82 12.80 27.84
C TYR A 364 -18.42 12.81 28.47
N LEU A 365 -17.51 11.97 27.98
CA LEU A 365 -16.14 11.93 28.47
C LEU A 365 -15.40 13.25 28.18
N TYR A 366 -15.65 13.84 27.01
CA TYR A 366 -15.07 15.13 26.64
C TYR A 366 -15.72 16.30 27.36
N ASP A 367 -17.03 16.25 27.58
CA ASP A 367 -17.74 17.27 28.35
C ASP A 367 -17.27 17.27 29.82
N TYR A 368 -17.01 16.09 30.39
CA TYR A 368 -16.33 15.97 31.68
C TYR A 368 -14.95 16.63 31.69
N LEU A 369 -14.11 16.37 30.68
CA LEU A 369 -12.78 16.98 30.61
C LEU A 369 -12.85 18.50 30.47
N LYS A 370 -13.82 19.02 29.71
CA LYS A 370 -14.04 20.46 29.53
C LYS A 370 -14.44 21.13 30.84
N ASP A 371 -15.29 20.49 31.63
CA ASP A 371 -15.82 21.05 32.87
C ASP A 371 -14.84 21.03 34.04
N ASN A 372 -13.84 20.14 34.03
CA ASN A 372 -12.99 19.88 35.19
C ASN A 372 -11.51 20.23 34.99
N GLN A 373 -11.15 20.98 33.93
CA GLN A 373 -9.75 21.30 33.62
C GLN A 373 -9.53 22.78 33.26
N ASN A 374 -8.69 23.46 34.05
CA ASN A 374 -8.23 24.84 33.82
C ASN A 374 -7.12 24.92 32.75
N GLY A 375 -7.44 24.62 31.49
CA GLY A 375 -6.61 25.05 30.34
C GLY A 375 -5.24 24.38 30.13
N ASN A 376 -4.91 23.28 30.81
CA ASN A 376 -3.68 22.52 30.53
C ASN A 376 -3.81 21.65 29.28
N LYS A 377 -2.69 21.47 28.56
CA LYS A 377 -2.59 20.56 27.40
C LYS A 377 -3.02 19.15 27.80
N GLN A 378 -4.13 18.68 27.24
CA GLN A 378 -4.66 17.37 27.58
C GLN A 378 -3.96 16.30 26.73
N HIS A 379 -3.72 15.15 27.34
CA HIS A 379 -3.09 13.99 26.72
C HIS A 379 -4.05 12.80 26.86
N PRO A 380 -4.15 11.88 25.88
CA PRO A 380 -5.11 10.77 25.93
C PRO A 380 -5.05 9.92 27.20
N GLY A 381 -3.86 9.81 27.80
CA GLY A 381 -3.65 9.14 29.09
C GLY A 381 -4.52 9.65 30.25
N TRP A 382 -5.10 10.84 30.16
CA TRP A 382 -6.04 11.36 31.16
C TRP A 382 -7.28 10.48 31.34
N PHE A 383 -7.80 9.90 30.26
CA PHE A 383 -8.96 9.00 30.33
C PHE A 383 -8.65 7.70 31.07
N THR A 384 -7.38 7.42 31.33
CA THR A 384 -6.92 6.16 31.93
C THR A 384 -6.38 6.33 33.35
N ASN A 385 -6.41 7.54 33.91
CA ASN A 385 -5.91 7.77 35.26
C ASN A 385 -7.00 7.49 36.34
N ASP A 386 -6.54 7.19 37.55
CA ASP A 386 -7.43 6.88 38.69
C ASP A 386 -8.39 8.05 38.99
N TYR A 387 -7.91 9.28 38.84
CA TYR A 387 -8.71 10.47 39.06
C TYR A 387 -9.95 10.50 38.12
N PHE A 388 -9.77 10.22 36.84
CA PHE A 388 -10.86 10.17 35.86
C PHE A 388 -11.87 9.09 36.25
N TYR A 389 -11.41 7.88 36.56
CA TYR A 389 -12.31 6.76 36.90
C TYR A 389 -13.13 7.01 38.17
N ASP A 390 -12.55 7.69 39.16
CA ASP A 390 -13.23 8.00 40.41
C ASP A 390 -14.20 9.20 40.27
N ASN A 391 -13.85 10.21 39.44
CA ASN A 391 -14.60 11.46 39.38
C ASN A 391 -15.60 11.55 38.21
N PHE A 392 -15.38 10.84 37.10
CA PHE A 392 -16.33 10.85 35.96
C PHE A 392 -17.75 10.39 36.36
N PRO A 393 -17.94 9.29 37.12
CA PRO A 393 -19.26 8.87 37.56
C PRO A 393 -19.94 9.91 38.48
N VAL A 394 -19.16 10.57 39.36
CA VAL A 394 -19.64 11.63 40.25
C VAL A 394 -20.11 12.84 39.44
N TRP A 395 -19.35 13.23 38.43
CA TRP A 395 -19.74 14.31 37.51
C TRP A 395 -21.02 13.98 36.73
N MET A 396 -21.16 12.75 36.23
CA MET A 396 -22.38 12.29 35.55
C MET A 396 -23.62 12.42 36.45
N ILE A 397 -23.50 12.11 37.75
CA ILE A 397 -24.57 12.31 38.74
C ILE A 397 -24.88 13.79 38.92
N LYS A 398 -23.84 14.63 39.11
CA LYS A 398 -23.99 16.08 39.28
C LYS A 398 -24.69 16.75 38.09
N LYS A 399 -24.47 16.26 36.87
CA LYS A 399 -25.11 16.75 35.64
C LYS A 399 -26.50 16.16 35.38
N GLY A 400 -26.98 15.27 36.24
CA GLY A 400 -28.29 14.63 36.11
C GLY A 400 -28.35 13.52 35.06
N HIS A 401 -27.22 13.13 34.47
CA HIS A 401 -27.14 12.02 33.51
C HIS A 401 -27.14 10.65 34.18
N MET A 402 -27.03 10.59 35.51
CA MET A 402 -27.02 9.34 36.28
C MET A 402 -27.60 9.55 37.69
N THR A 403 -28.23 8.52 38.28
CA THR A 403 -28.79 8.61 39.66
C THR A 403 -27.80 8.22 40.74
N GLU A 404 -27.05 7.15 40.51
CA GLU A 404 -26.04 6.61 41.40
C GLU A 404 -25.00 5.85 40.57
N SER A 405 -23.84 5.51 41.13
CA SER A 405 -22.80 4.76 40.41
C SER A 405 -22.35 3.54 41.18
N ARG A 406 -21.99 2.49 40.43
CA ARG A 406 -21.21 1.37 40.93
C ARG A 406 -19.80 1.47 40.35
N LYS A 407 -18.80 1.20 41.21
CA LYS A 407 -17.40 1.16 40.80
C LYS A 407 -17.20 0.10 39.71
N VAL A 408 -16.59 0.51 38.61
CA VAL A 408 -16.13 -0.40 37.56
C VAL A 408 -14.85 -1.07 38.05
N LYS A 409 -14.75 -2.41 37.95
CA LYS A 409 -13.53 -3.12 38.33
C LYS A 409 -12.39 -2.71 37.39
N ARG A 410 -11.24 -2.34 37.97
CA ARG A 410 -9.99 -2.08 37.22
C ARG A 410 -9.58 -3.38 36.50
N ARG A 411 -9.12 -3.28 35.25
CA ARG A 411 -8.48 -4.37 34.52
C ARG A 411 -7.03 -4.02 34.26
#